data_AF-A0A6C0DPW5-F1
#
_entry.id   AF-A0A6C0DPW5-F1
#
_cell.length_a   1.000
_cell.length_b   1.000
_cell.length_c   1.000
_cell.angle_alpha   90.00
_cell.angle_beta   90.00
_cell.angle_gamma   90.00
#
_symmetry.space_group_name_H-M   'P 1'
#
loop_
_entity.id
_entity.type
_entity.pdbx_description
1 polymer ?
#
loop_
_entity_poly.entity_id
_entity_poly.type
_entity_poly.pdbx_seq_one_letter_code
_entity_poly.pdbx_strand_id
1 'polypeptide(L)'
;MEYLYAFLGGSVAKVYDDCFVDNVLYKEPYAKELFQGLEWTLLTMMSMKDFNTSLVLYALASFNKFANPLAYNKQYEQALMYLYPILLFCTFPERETFSAFDVLFLVISSMNVLKEPGAVQEEISIRKCMIRIAAAIVQACVLVLGYFLGFSRMIQKVLLYSFGYTLFSAFFQVYSIATGTTYKEKQDTTFQTTE
;
A
#
# COMPACT_ATOMS: atom_id res chain seq x y z
N MET A 1 6.96 13.10 -14.09
CA MET A 1 7.81 12.31 -13.18
C MET A 1 7.09 11.94 -11.88
N GLU A 2 6.42 12.88 -11.20
CA GLU A 2 5.73 12.60 -9.91
C GLU A 2 4.65 11.50 -10.00
N TYR A 3 3.85 11.46 -11.06
CA TYR A 3 2.89 10.37 -11.30
C TYR A 3 3.54 9.00 -11.47
N LEU A 4 4.73 8.95 -12.10
CA LEU A 4 5.50 7.72 -12.23
C LEU A 4 6.04 7.28 -10.87
N TYR A 5 6.52 8.21 -10.04
CA TYR A 5 6.94 7.89 -8.67
C TYR A 5 5.79 7.40 -7.81
N ALA A 6 4.58 7.91 -8.00
CA ALA A 6 3.37 7.41 -7.34
C ALA A 6 3.08 5.96 -7.71
N PHE A 7 3.00 5.67 -9.01
CA PHE A 7 2.76 4.31 -9.48
C PHE A 7 3.83 3.33 -9.01
N LEU A 8 5.11 3.70 -9.16
CA LEU A 8 6.23 2.87 -8.73
C LEU A 8 6.26 2.71 -7.21
N GLY A 9 5.95 3.76 -6.44
CA GLY A 9 5.90 3.71 -4.98
C GLY A 9 4.89 2.68 -4.49
N GLY A 10 3.68 2.68 -5.05
CA GLY A 10 2.67 1.69 -4.69
C GLY A 10 3.02 0.27 -5.13
N SER A 11 3.64 0.15 -6.31
CA SER A 11 4.11 -1.13 -6.83
C SER A 11 5.20 -1.74 -5.94
N VAL A 12 6.21 -0.94 -5.58
CA VAL A 12 7.34 -1.36 -4.73
C VAL A 12 6.85 -1.70 -3.33
N ALA A 13 5.96 -0.89 -2.74
CA ALA A 13 5.34 -1.18 -1.45
C ALA A 13 4.65 -2.56 -1.46
N LYS A 14 3.89 -2.87 -2.53
CA LYS A 14 3.22 -4.17 -2.61
C LYS A 14 4.18 -5.34 -2.85
N VAL A 15 5.21 -5.14 -3.67
CA VAL A 15 6.25 -6.17 -3.83
C VAL A 15 6.96 -6.43 -2.50
N TYR A 16 7.23 -5.38 -1.71
CA TYR A 16 7.79 -5.53 -0.37
C TYR A 16 6.88 -6.38 0.53
N ASP A 17 5.60 -6.03 0.64
CA ASP A 17 4.61 -6.77 1.44
C ASP A 17 4.49 -8.23 0.99
N ASP A 18 4.09 -8.45 -0.27
CA ASP A 18 3.70 -9.77 -0.76
C ASP A 18 4.91 -10.69 -0.95
N CYS A 19 6.09 -10.17 -1.37
CA CYS A 19 7.27 -11.02 -1.63
C CYS A 19 8.20 -11.20 -0.44
N PHE A 20 8.37 -10.21 0.45
CA PHE A 20 9.42 -10.25 1.48
C PHE A 20 8.91 -10.22 2.92
N VAL A 21 7.66 -9.81 3.13
CA VAL A 21 7.03 -9.82 4.46
C VAL A 21 6.20 -11.09 4.63
N ASP A 22 5.38 -11.41 3.64
CA ASP A 22 4.45 -12.53 3.74
C ASP A 22 5.04 -13.83 3.18
N ASN A 23 5.75 -13.78 2.04
CA ASN A 23 6.21 -14.99 1.35
C ASN A 23 7.45 -15.65 1.98
N VAL A 24 7.34 -16.95 2.26
CA VAL A 24 8.40 -17.78 2.84
C VAL A 24 9.48 -18.16 1.81
N LEU A 25 9.19 -18.08 0.51
CA LEU A 25 10.09 -18.48 -0.58
C LEU A 25 11.22 -17.48 -0.82
N TYR A 26 10.98 -16.19 -0.57
CA TYR A 26 11.96 -15.13 -0.84
C TYR A 26 12.47 -14.54 0.47
N LYS A 27 13.50 -15.20 1.03
CA LYS A 27 14.16 -14.81 2.29
C LYS A 27 15.47 -14.06 2.09
N GLU A 28 15.77 -13.56 0.89
CA GLU A 28 17.01 -12.81 0.67
C GLU A 28 17.00 -11.46 1.41
N PRO A 29 17.87 -11.26 2.43
CA PRO A 29 17.83 -10.06 3.26
C PRO A 29 18.21 -8.80 2.47
N TYR A 30 19.15 -8.91 1.53
CA TYR A 30 19.58 -7.79 0.69
C TYR A 30 18.47 -7.26 -0.21
N ALA A 31 17.69 -8.16 -0.83
CA ALA A 31 16.57 -7.75 -1.66
C ALA A 31 15.49 -7.06 -0.82
N LYS A 32 15.20 -7.60 0.38
CA LYS A 32 14.25 -6.96 1.30
C LYS A 32 14.67 -5.54 1.68
N GLU A 33 15.91 -5.34 2.10
CA GLU A 33 16.44 -4.01 2.45
C GLU A 33 16.46 -3.06 1.25
N LEU A 34 16.79 -3.56 0.05
CA LEU A 34 16.74 -2.77 -1.17
C LEU A 34 15.32 -2.27 -1.46
N PHE A 35 14.31 -3.13 -1.35
CA PHE A 35 12.91 -2.75 -1.59
C PHE A 35 12.38 -1.77 -0.53
N GLN A 36 12.78 -1.93 0.74
CA GLN A 36 12.51 -0.94 1.78
C GLN A 36 13.12 0.43 1.44
N GLY A 37 14.40 0.45 1.04
CA GLY A 37 15.09 1.68 0.66
C GLY A 37 14.48 2.35 -0.59
N LEU A 38 14.04 1.53 -1.56
CA LEU A 38 13.36 2.01 -2.76
C LEU A 38 12.00 2.63 -2.44
N GLU A 39 11.20 1.99 -1.59
CA GLU A 39 9.91 2.54 -1.15
C GLU A 39 10.13 3.88 -0.44
N TRP A 40 11.10 3.95 0.47
CA TRP A 40 11.47 5.18 1.17
C TRP A 40 11.89 6.30 0.22
N THR A 41 12.72 5.97 -0.75
CA THR A 41 13.22 6.94 -1.73
C THR A 41 12.07 7.46 -2.59
N LEU A 42 11.21 6.58 -3.08
CA LEU A 42 10.05 6.97 -3.90
C LEU A 42 9.04 7.80 -3.11
N LEU A 43 8.75 7.40 -1.87
CA LEU A 43 7.87 8.13 -0.97
C LEU A 43 8.43 9.52 -0.67
N THR A 44 9.72 9.62 -0.38
CA THR A 44 10.39 10.91 -0.14
C THR A 44 10.37 11.79 -1.39
N MET A 45 10.70 11.24 -2.56
CA MET A 45 10.69 11.97 -3.83
C MET A 45 9.30 12.51 -4.19
N MET A 46 8.24 11.73 -3.92
CA MET A 46 6.86 12.20 -4.07
C MET A 46 6.54 13.31 -3.08
N SER A 47 6.95 13.13 -1.82
CA SER A 47 6.59 14.01 -0.72
C SER A 47 7.26 15.38 -0.85
N MET A 48 8.53 15.43 -1.27
CA MET A 48 9.36 16.64 -1.37
C MET A 48 8.74 17.78 -2.18
N LYS A 49 7.78 17.50 -3.07
CA LYS A 49 7.13 18.48 -3.94
C LYS A 49 5.62 18.58 -3.74
N ASP A 50 5.06 17.87 -2.75
CA ASP A 50 3.60 17.79 -2.58
C ASP A 50 3.25 17.50 -1.12
N PHE A 51 3.03 18.58 -0.35
CA PHE A 51 2.63 18.50 1.04
C PHE A 51 1.32 17.73 1.21
N ASN A 52 0.32 18.01 0.36
CA ASN A 52 -1.02 17.45 0.48
C ASN A 52 -0.99 15.93 0.29
N THR A 53 -0.23 15.43 -0.68
CA THR A 53 -0.05 13.99 -0.90
C THR A 53 0.64 13.34 0.29
N SER A 54 1.69 13.98 0.83
CA SER A 54 2.39 13.51 2.03
C SER A 54 1.45 13.40 3.23
N LEU A 55 0.57 14.38 3.41
CA LEU A 55 -0.39 14.43 4.50
C LEU A 55 -1.42 13.31 4.39
N VAL A 56 -1.92 13.07 3.18
CA VAL A 56 -2.85 11.97 2.91
C VAL A 56 -2.22 10.63 3.23
N LEU A 57 -1.00 10.37 2.73
CA LEU A 57 -0.31 9.10 2.97
C LEU A 57 -0.01 8.90 4.46
N TYR A 58 0.40 9.96 5.17
CA TYR A 58 0.58 9.90 6.62
C TYR A 58 -0.73 9.60 7.37
N ALA A 59 -1.83 10.25 6.99
CA ALA A 59 -3.13 10.00 7.60
C ALA A 59 -3.57 8.55 7.39
N LEU A 60 -3.45 8.02 6.17
CA LEU A 60 -3.77 6.63 5.86
C LEU A 60 -2.88 5.65 6.63
N ALA A 61 -1.57 5.88 6.70
CA ALA A 61 -0.65 5.06 7.50
C ALA A 61 -1.02 5.10 9.00
N SER A 62 -1.40 6.27 9.52
CA SER A 62 -1.86 6.42 10.90
C SER A 62 -3.15 5.63 11.16
N PHE A 63 -4.13 5.71 10.26
CA PHE A 63 -5.37 4.92 10.36
C PHE A 63 -5.09 3.40 10.26
N ASN A 64 -4.20 3.00 9.37
CA ASN A 64 -3.75 1.62 9.24
C ASN A 64 -3.09 1.09 10.53
N LYS A 65 -2.29 1.92 11.21
CA LYS A 65 -1.72 1.58 12.51
C LYS A 65 -2.79 1.31 13.58
N PHE A 66 -3.89 2.06 13.57
CA PHE A 66 -5.00 1.80 14.48
C PHE A 66 -5.78 0.54 14.11
N ALA A 67 -5.95 0.26 12.82
CA ALA A 67 -6.65 -0.94 12.33
C ALA A 67 -5.85 -2.24 12.54
N ASN A 68 -4.52 -2.17 12.40
CA ASN A 68 -3.61 -3.31 12.52
C ASN A 68 -2.34 -2.94 13.31
N PRO A 69 -2.44 -2.82 14.65
CA PRO A 69 -1.32 -2.39 15.48
C PRO A 69 -0.14 -3.38 15.48
N LEU A 70 -0.41 -4.68 15.24
CA LEU A 70 0.63 -5.71 15.20
C LEU A 70 1.57 -5.55 14.01
N ALA A 71 1.06 -5.17 12.84
CA ALA A 71 1.89 -4.88 11.68
C ALA A 71 2.84 -3.69 11.94
N TYR A 72 2.34 -2.65 12.63
CA TYR A 72 3.08 -1.44 12.97
C TYR A 72 3.99 -1.56 14.19
N ASN A 73 4.14 -2.77 14.76
CA ASN A 73 5.22 -3.06 15.69
C ASN A 73 6.53 -3.44 14.99
N LYS A 74 6.50 -3.69 13.68
CA LYS A 74 7.72 -3.93 12.88
C LYS A 74 8.54 -2.64 12.81
N GLN A 75 9.87 -2.77 12.95
CA GLN A 75 10.80 -1.63 12.95
C GLN A 75 10.64 -0.73 11.72
N TYR A 76 10.39 -1.33 10.56
CA TYR A 76 10.18 -0.62 9.30
C TYR A 76 8.96 0.32 9.33
N GLU A 77 7.78 -0.21 9.71
CA GLU A 77 6.53 0.55 9.78
C GLU A 77 6.59 1.66 10.84
N GLN A 78 7.29 1.41 11.96
CA GLN A 78 7.53 2.44 12.96
C GLN A 78 8.42 3.56 12.42
N ALA A 79 9.48 3.22 11.71
CA ALA A 79 10.38 4.20 11.11
C ALA A 79 9.66 5.10 10.10
N LEU A 80 8.74 4.54 9.28
CA LEU A 80 7.86 5.31 8.40
C LEU A 80 7.03 6.33 9.18
N MET A 81 6.41 5.94 10.30
CA MET A 81 5.61 6.83 11.14
C MET A 81 6.39 8.00 11.75
N TYR A 82 7.71 7.85 11.96
CA TYR A 82 8.59 8.95 12.40
C TYR A 82 9.07 9.82 11.24
N LEU A 83 9.24 9.25 10.04
CA LEU A 83 9.69 9.97 8.86
C LEU A 83 8.61 10.94 8.34
N TYR A 84 7.35 10.51 8.30
CA TYR A 84 6.26 11.33 7.76
C TYR A 84 6.15 12.73 8.38
N PRO A 85 6.20 12.91 9.72
CA PRO A 85 6.23 14.25 10.33
C PRO A 85 7.38 15.12 9.84
N ILE A 86 8.57 14.55 9.65
CA ILE A 86 9.74 15.27 9.13
C ILE A 86 9.49 15.70 7.68
N LEU A 87 8.97 14.80 6.84
CA LEU A 87 8.62 15.12 5.46
C LEU A 87 7.54 16.20 5.36
N LEU A 88 6.52 16.14 6.22
CA LEU A 88 5.47 17.16 6.30
C LEU A 88 6.03 18.52 6.71
N PHE A 89 6.95 18.55 7.68
CA PHE A 89 7.60 19.79 8.10
C PHE A 89 8.44 20.39 6.95
N CYS A 90 9.24 19.58 6.28
CA CYS A 90 10.06 20.00 5.14
C CYS A 90 9.24 20.52 3.95
N THR A 91 8.03 19.99 3.77
CA THR A 91 7.19 20.27 2.58
C THR A 91 6.06 21.25 2.86
N PHE A 92 5.89 21.68 4.11
CA PHE A 92 4.87 22.65 4.53
C PHE A 92 4.75 23.93 3.69
N PRO A 93 5.84 24.48 3.09
CA PRO A 93 5.73 25.61 2.17
C PRO A 93 4.93 25.31 0.89
N GLU A 94 4.90 24.06 0.44
CA GLU A 94 4.22 23.59 -0.79
C GLU A 94 2.74 23.23 -0.55
N ARG A 95 2.15 23.67 0.56
CA ARG A 95 0.76 23.34 0.90
C ARG A 95 -0.24 24.01 -0.02
N GLU A 96 -1.23 23.23 -0.46
CA GLU A 96 -2.36 23.73 -1.23
C GLU A 96 -3.66 23.57 -0.41
N THR A 97 -4.67 24.38 -0.67
CA THR A 97 -5.97 24.26 -0.01
C THR A 97 -6.72 23.03 -0.51
N PHE A 98 -7.22 22.20 0.41
CA PHE A 98 -8.07 21.06 0.07
C PHE A 98 -9.43 21.52 -0.46
N SER A 99 -9.86 20.96 -1.57
CA SER A 99 -11.24 21.09 -2.04
C SER A 99 -12.18 20.18 -1.23
N ALA A 100 -13.48 20.47 -1.28
CA ALA A 100 -14.49 19.61 -0.64
C ALA A 100 -14.46 18.16 -1.17
N PHE A 101 -14.12 17.98 -2.46
CA PHE A 101 -13.94 16.66 -3.07
C PHE A 101 -12.73 15.92 -2.51
N ASP A 102 -11.62 16.62 -2.25
CA ASP A 102 -10.42 16.03 -1.65
C ASP A 102 -10.69 15.51 -0.24
N VAL A 103 -11.43 16.29 0.55
CA VAL A 103 -11.83 15.88 1.91
C VAL A 103 -12.77 14.67 1.85
N LEU A 104 -13.76 14.69 0.96
CA LEU A 104 -14.69 13.56 0.79
C LEU A 104 -13.94 12.28 0.39
N PHE A 105 -13.00 12.40 -0.55
CA PHE A 105 -12.17 11.27 -0.99
C PHE A 105 -11.32 10.70 0.15
N LEU A 106 -10.70 11.57 0.95
CA LEU A 106 -9.94 11.20 2.14
C LEU A 106 -10.78 10.43 3.17
N VAL A 107 -12.00 10.91 3.45
CA VAL A 107 -12.92 10.25 4.38
C VAL A 107 -13.31 8.87 3.88
N ILE A 108 -13.73 8.76 2.61
CA ILE A 108 -14.12 7.46 2.02
C ILE A 108 -12.93 6.48 2.04
N SER A 109 -11.74 6.94 1.66
CA SER A 109 -10.53 6.11 1.64
C SER A 109 -10.16 5.62 3.05
N SER A 110 -10.21 6.50 4.05
CA SER A 110 -9.94 6.15 5.45
C SER A 110 -10.96 5.13 5.98
N MET A 111 -12.25 5.29 5.65
CA MET A 111 -13.29 4.33 6.03
C MET A 111 -13.09 2.95 5.39
N ASN A 112 -12.58 2.89 4.15
CA ASN A 112 -12.27 1.61 3.49
C ASN A 112 -11.09 0.90 4.15
N VAL A 113 -10.03 1.64 4.50
CA VAL A 113 -8.86 1.12 5.21
C VAL A 113 -9.25 0.48 6.55
N LEU A 114 -10.16 1.09 7.30
CA LEU A 114 -10.64 0.53 8.56
C LEU A 114 -11.46 -0.77 8.40
N LYS A 115 -12.01 -1.04 7.20
CA LYS A 115 -12.80 -2.24 6.91
C LYS A 115 -11.96 -3.42 6.42
N GLU A 116 -10.80 -3.16 5.84
CA GLU A 116 -9.95 -4.16 5.18
C GLU A 116 -9.54 -5.35 6.08
N PRO A 117 -9.20 -5.19 7.38
CA PRO A 117 -8.75 -6.32 8.22
C PRO A 117 -9.80 -7.43 8.40
N GLY A 118 -11.08 -7.15 8.12
CA GLY A 118 -12.19 -8.08 8.40
C GLY A 118 -12.69 -8.90 7.21
N ALA A 119 -12.29 -8.60 5.97
CA ALA A 119 -13.04 -9.06 4.79
C ALA A 119 -12.62 -10.42 4.22
N VAL A 120 -11.34 -10.80 4.26
CA VAL A 120 -10.84 -12.06 3.69
C VAL A 120 -9.65 -12.58 4.50
N GLN A 121 -9.89 -13.57 5.36
CA GLN A 121 -8.85 -14.19 6.20
C GLN A 121 -7.98 -15.23 5.45
N GLU A 122 -8.44 -15.75 4.32
CA GLU A 122 -7.67 -16.71 3.53
C GLU A 122 -6.47 -16.01 2.86
N GLU A 123 -5.26 -16.52 3.08
CA GLU A 123 -4.04 -15.95 2.49
C GLU A 123 -4.05 -16.09 0.97
N ILE A 124 -4.43 -17.26 0.43
CA ILE A 124 -4.52 -17.54 -1.01
C ILE A 124 -5.85 -18.20 -1.35
N SER A 125 -6.69 -17.50 -2.12
CA SER A 125 -7.91 -18.09 -2.68
C SER A 125 -8.31 -17.46 -4.01
N ILE A 126 -9.02 -18.22 -4.85
CA ILE A 126 -9.56 -17.73 -6.13
C ILE A 126 -10.49 -16.53 -5.88
N ARG A 127 -11.27 -16.56 -4.80
CA ARG A 127 -12.13 -15.44 -4.38
C ARG A 127 -11.33 -14.17 -4.13
N LYS A 128 -10.23 -14.26 -3.37
CA LYS A 128 -9.33 -13.13 -3.10
C LYS A 128 -8.70 -12.60 -4.39
N CYS A 129 -8.31 -13.49 -5.31
CA CYS A 129 -7.81 -13.14 -6.63
C CYS A 129 -8.82 -12.32 -7.44
N MET A 130 -10.06 -12.80 -7.53
CA MET A 130 -11.14 -12.10 -8.24
C MET A 130 -11.42 -10.72 -7.62
N ILE A 131 -11.40 -10.61 -6.29
CA ILE A 131 -11.56 -9.32 -5.60
C ILE A 131 -10.41 -8.36 -5.93
N ARG A 132 -9.14 -8.83 -5.90
CA ARG A 132 -7.97 -7.99 -6.25
C ARG A 132 -7.99 -7.52 -7.70
N ILE A 133 -8.37 -8.40 -8.64
CA ILE A 133 -8.52 -8.05 -10.06
C ILE A 133 -9.65 -7.03 -10.24
N ALA A 134 -10.81 -7.27 -9.63
CA ALA A 134 -11.93 -6.33 -9.70
C ALA A 134 -11.55 -4.96 -9.10
N ALA A 135 -10.83 -4.95 -7.97
CA ALA A 135 -10.32 -3.73 -7.36
C ALA A 135 -9.38 -2.97 -8.30
N ALA A 136 -8.42 -3.66 -8.95
CA ALA A 136 -7.52 -3.05 -9.92
C ALA A 136 -8.27 -2.45 -11.12
N ILE A 137 -9.30 -3.14 -11.65
CA ILE A 137 -10.14 -2.64 -12.75
C ILE A 137 -10.94 -1.40 -12.31
N VAL A 138 -11.61 -1.47 -11.16
CA VAL A 138 -12.36 -0.34 -10.60
C VAL A 138 -11.44 0.85 -10.40
N GLN A 139 -10.24 0.62 -9.88
CA GLN A 139 -9.27 1.67 -9.64
C GLN A 139 -8.76 2.29 -10.95
N ALA A 140 -8.52 1.49 -11.99
CA ALA A 140 -8.20 2.00 -13.33
C ALA A 140 -9.35 2.86 -13.90
N CYS A 141 -10.59 2.41 -13.78
CA CYS A 141 -11.76 3.18 -14.23
C CYS A 141 -11.91 4.51 -13.46
N VAL A 142 -11.74 4.49 -12.14
CA VAL A 142 -11.78 5.70 -11.29
C VAL A 142 -10.67 6.67 -11.67
N LEU A 143 -9.48 6.17 -12.04
CA LEU A 143 -8.36 7.00 -12.46
C LEU A 143 -8.62 7.69 -13.80
N VAL A 144 -9.15 6.95 -14.78
CA VAL A 144 -9.53 7.49 -16.09
C VAL A 144 -10.66 8.51 -15.93
N LEU A 145 -11.73 8.16 -15.21
CA LEU A 145 -12.84 9.07 -14.95
C LEU A 145 -12.39 10.30 -14.17
N GLY A 146 -11.56 10.12 -13.15
CA GLY A 146 -11.02 11.21 -12.33
C GLY A 146 -10.18 12.20 -13.14
N TYR A 147 -9.43 11.72 -14.13
CA TYR A 147 -8.73 12.58 -15.08
C TYR A 147 -9.71 13.44 -15.90
N PHE A 148 -10.78 12.85 -16.44
CA PHE A 148 -11.80 13.58 -17.20
C PHE A 148 -12.65 14.53 -16.35
N LEU A 149 -12.90 14.19 -15.08
CA LEU A 149 -13.66 14.99 -14.13
C LEU A 149 -12.83 16.09 -13.46
N GLY A 150 -11.53 16.18 -13.76
CA GLY A 150 -10.66 17.23 -13.22
C GLY A 150 -10.29 17.04 -11.75
N PHE A 151 -10.09 15.81 -11.30
CA PHE A 151 -9.63 15.53 -9.93
C PHE A 151 -8.32 16.28 -9.62
N SER A 152 -8.13 16.66 -8.35
CA SER A 152 -6.91 17.34 -7.91
C SER A 152 -5.67 16.48 -8.17
N ARG A 153 -4.51 17.12 -8.35
CA ARG A 153 -3.23 16.44 -8.58
C ARG A 153 -2.91 15.45 -7.47
N MET A 154 -3.21 15.84 -6.24
CA MET A 154 -3.07 15.00 -5.05
C MET A 154 -3.93 13.72 -5.15
N ILE A 155 -5.23 13.82 -5.44
CA ILE A 155 -6.08 12.63 -5.60
C ILE A 155 -5.54 11.74 -6.72
N GLN A 156 -5.16 12.31 -7.86
CA GLN A 156 -4.63 11.55 -8.98
C GLN A 156 -3.36 10.77 -8.59
N LYS A 157 -2.44 11.37 -7.84
CA LYS A 157 -1.22 10.70 -7.33
C LYS A 157 -1.57 9.57 -6.37
N VAL A 158 -2.47 9.81 -5.41
CA VAL A 158 -2.90 8.78 -4.44
C VAL A 158 -3.60 7.61 -5.16
N LEU A 159 -4.44 7.90 -6.15
CA LEU A 159 -5.07 6.88 -6.99
C LEU A 159 -4.04 6.09 -7.80
N LEU A 160 -3.01 6.74 -8.35
CA LEU A 160 -1.91 6.08 -9.09
C LEU A 160 -1.08 5.18 -8.17
N TYR A 161 -0.78 5.64 -6.96
CA TYR A 161 -0.12 4.83 -5.93
C TYR A 161 -0.96 3.60 -5.60
N SER A 162 -2.23 3.78 -5.27
CA SER A 162 -3.13 2.67 -4.94
C SER A 162 -3.34 1.73 -6.13
N PHE A 163 -3.38 2.25 -7.37
CA PHE A 163 -3.45 1.43 -8.57
C PHE A 163 -2.22 0.55 -8.75
N GLY A 164 -1.02 1.11 -8.59
CA GLY A 164 0.23 0.32 -8.61
C GLY A 164 0.22 -0.79 -7.55
N TYR A 165 -0.23 -0.45 -6.34
CA TYR A 165 -0.37 -1.40 -5.24
C TYR A 165 -1.34 -2.54 -5.59
N THR A 166 -2.56 -2.23 -6.02
CA THR A 166 -3.59 -3.25 -6.33
C THR A 166 -3.24 -4.08 -7.56
N LEU A 167 -2.62 -3.50 -8.58
CA LEU A 167 -2.19 -4.19 -9.79
C LEU A 167 -1.14 -5.26 -9.47
N PHE A 168 -0.09 -4.90 -8.73
CA PHE A 168 0.94 -5.87 -8.32
C PHE A 168 0.37 -6.91 -7.34
N SER A 169 -0.55 -6.50 -6.47
CA SER A 169 -1.27 -7.43 -5.59
C SER A 169 -2.05 -8.49 -6.37
N ALA A 170 -2.70 -8.10 -7.48
CA ALA A 170 -3.41 -9.01 -8.36
C ALA A 170 -2.46 -9.95 -9.10
N PHE A 171 -1.36 -9.44 -9.65
CA PHE A 171 -0.33 -10.25 -10.30
C PHE A 171 0.25 -11.30 -9.36
N PHE A 172 0.60 -10.91 -8.13
CA PHE A 172 1.12 -11.83 -7.13
C PHE A 172 0.11 -12.94 -6.80
N GLN A 173 -1.17 -12.60 -6.67
CA GLN A 173 -2.22 -13.57 -6.38
C GLN A 173 -2.43 -14.56 -7.53
N VAL A 174 -2.39 -14.08 -8.79
CA VAL A 174 -2.45 -14.93 -9.99
C VAL A 174 -1.25 -15.87 -10.04
N TYR A 175 -0.04 -15.33 -9.81
CA TYR A 175 1.19 -16.12 -9.80
C TYR A 175 1.16 -17.21 -8.71
N SER A 176 0.72 -16.86 -7.50
CA SER A 176 0.65 -17.80 -6.38
C SER A 176 -0.34 -18.95 -6.64
N ILE A 177 -1.48 -18.64 -7.28
CA ILE A 177 -2.45 -19.67 -7.70
C ILE A 177 -1.87 -20.53 -8.82
N ALA A 178 -1.23 -19.93 -9.82
CA ALA A 178 -0.70 -20.65 -10.98
C ALA A 178 0.46 -21.60 -10.63
N THR A 179 1.31 -21.20 -9.69
CA THR A 179 2.43 -22.02 -9.20
C THR A 179 2.01 -23.05 -8.15
N GLY A 180 0.74 -23.03 -7.71
CA GLY A 180 0.26 -23.91 -6.65
C GLY A 180 1.01 -23.72 -5.34
N THR A 181 1.64 -22.55 -5.12
CA THR A 181 2.32 -22.22 -3.86
C THR A 181 1.28 -22.10 -2.77
N THR A 182 0.91 -23.26 -2.26
CA THR A 182 0.00 -23.41 -1.14
C THR A 182 0.85 -23.08 0.08
N TYR A 183 0.47 -22.07 0.86
CA TYR A 183 0.96 -21.80 2.22
C TYR A 183 0.61 -22.95 3.20
N LYS A 184 0.68 -24.22 2.77
CA LYS A 184 0.58 -25.35 3.67
C LYS A 184 1.97 -25.63 4.25
N GLU A 185 2.36 -24.81 5.23
CA GLU A 185 3.24 -25.24 6.33
C GLU A 185 3.43 -24.09 7.34
N LYS A 186 2.35 -23.77 8.06
CA LYS A 186 2.50 -23.14 9.40
C LYS A 186 1.43 -23.53 10.42
N GLN A 187 0.62 -24.57 10.11
CA GLN A 187 -0.24 -25.21 11.11
C GLN A 187 0.31 -26.55 11.62
N ASP A 188 1.19 -27.24 10.89
CA ASP A 188 1.68 -28.57 11.32
C ASP A 188 2.94 -28.55 12.18
N THR A 189 3.70 -27.45 12.24
CA THR A 189 4.93 -27.39 13.07
C THR A 189 4.69 -26.94 14.51
N THR A 190 3.52 -26.38 14.85
CA THR A 190 3.21 -25.99 16.25
C THR A 190 2.56 -27.11 17.05
N PHE A 191 2.09 -28.19 16.42
CA PHE A 191 1.54 -29.37 17.12
C PHE A 191 2.54 -30.52 17.29
N GLN A 192 3.75 -30.45 16.72
CA GLN A 192 4.76 -31.52 16.83
C GLN A 192 5.93 -31.20 17.78
N THR A 193 5.88 -30.11 18.55
CA THR A 193 6.90 -29.76 19.56
C THR A 193 6.36 -29.71 20.99
N THR A 194 5.19 -30.30 21.23
CA THR A 194 4.67 -30.58 22.57
C THR A 194 4.32 -32.06 22.70
N GLU A 195 5.35 -32.92 22.65
CA GLU A 195 5.37 -34.24 23.29
C GLU A 195 6.68 -34.41 24.05
#